data_AF-A0A9N9MXY7-F1
#
_entry.id   AF-A0A9N9MXY7-F1
#
_cell.length_a   1.000
_cell.length_b   1.000
_cell.length_c   1.000
_cell.angle_alpha   90.00
_cell.angle_beta   90.00
_cell.angle_gamma   90.00
#
_symmetry.space_group_name_H-M   'P 1'
#
loop_
_entity.id
_entity.type
_entity.pdbx_description
1 polymer ?
#
loop_
_entity_poly.entity_id
_entity_poly.type
_entity_poly.pdbx_seq_one_letter_code
_entity_poly.pdbx_strand_id
1 'polypeptide(L)'
;MVVTEPGFEKASSDNLPMVDAEMVNDFFVSNSNFFSAEVKNVKTTRAQKTSYGDNAVGYVQVKKENHVCFVLGRITPEHKVRDKGYFVEAVIDMKEDKVVSCECKDCAASEGGCKHGIAFLLWLHRRSE
;
A
#
# COMPACT_ATOMS: atom_id res chain seq x y z
N MET A 1 11.80 -15.25 11.36
CA MET A 1 10.38 -15.65 11.19
C MET A 1 9.58 -14.37 11.16
N VAL A 2 8.81 -14.11 10.09
CA VAL A 2 7.88 -12.96 10.11
C VAL A 2 6.67 -13.43 10.90
N VAL A 3 6.44 -12.84 12.07
CA VAL A 3 5.30 -13.16 12.92
C VAL A 3 4.10 -12.42 12.36
N THR A 4 2.98 -13.11 12.21
CA THR A 4 1.72 -12.45 11.85
C THR A 4 1.21 -11.67 13.04
N GLU A 5 0.72 -10.45 12.81
CA GLU A 5 0.04 -9.69 13.85
C GLU A 5 -1.22 -10.45 14.30
N PRO A 6 -1.67 -10.32 15.57
CA PRO A 6 -2.83 -11.05 16.06
C PRO A 6 -4.08 -10.73 15.23
N GLY A 7 -4.71 -11.77 14.67
CA GLY A 7 -5.87 -11.66 13.78
C GLY A 7 -5.53 -11.37 12.31
N PHE A 8 -4.25 -11.27 11.96
CA PHE A 8 -3.80 -11.18 10.58
C PHE A 8 -3.37 -12.55 10.06
N GLU A 9 -3.70 -12.81 8.80
CA GLU A 9 -3.27 -13.99 8.04
C GLU A 9 -2.33 -13.56 6.91
N LYS A 10 -1.52 -14.49 6.40
CA LYS A 10 -0.64 -14.22 5.27
C LYS A 10 -1.48 -13.87 4.03
N ALA A 11 -1.10 -12.82 3.32
CA ALA A 11 -1.74 -12.48 2.05
C ALA A 11 -1.50 -13.57 1.00
N SER A 12 -2.56 -13.88 0.25
CA SER A 12 -2.65 -14.79 -0.88
C SER A 12 -3.57 -14.19 -1.93
N SER A 13 -3.51 -14.68 -3.16
CA SER A 13 -4.39 -14.18 -4.23
C SER A 13 -5.87 -14.34 -3.89
N ASP A 14 -6.23 -15.31 -3.05
CA ASP A 14 -7.61 -15.59 -2.66
C ASP A 14 -8.16 -14.69 -1.54
N ASN A 15 -7.29 -14.05 -0.76
CA ASN A 15 -7.70 -13.26 0.41
C ASN A 15 -7.42 -11.76 0.33
N LEU A 16 -6.79 -11.27 -0.75
CA LEU A 16 -6.63 -9.84 -0.98
C LEU A 16 -7.98 -9.14 -1.28
N PRO A 17 -8.17 -7.89 -0.84
CA PRO A 17 -9.33 -7.11 -1.26
C PRO A 17 -9.18 -6.72 -2.73
N MET A 18 -10.31 -6.59 -3.42
CA MET A 18 -10.33 -5.98 -4.75
C MET A 18 -10.00 -4.50 -4.62
N VAL A 19 -9.05 -4.01 -5.42
CA VAL A 19 -8.70 -2.60 -5.52
C VAL A 19 -8.67 -2.23 -7.00
N ASP A 20 -9.72 -1.58 -7.48
CA ASP A 20 -9.79 -1.16 -8.87
C ASP A 20 -9.12 0.21 -9.12
N ALA A 21 -9.08 0.62 -10.39
CA ALA A 21 -8.46 1.88 -10.78
C ALA A 21 -9.27 3.12 -10.32
N GLU A 22 -10.58 3.00 -10.15
CA GLU A 22 -11.46 4.07 -9.67
C GLU A 22 -11.21 4.33 -8.19
N MET A 23 -11.15 3.28 -7.37
CA MET A 23 -10.77 3.31 -5.95
C MET A 23 -9.44 4.02 -5.72
N VAL A 24 -8.45 3.69 -6.56
CA VAL A 24 -7.11 4.30 -6.51
C VAL A 24 -7.17 5.78 -6.91
N ASN A 25 -7.90 6.11 -7.98
CA ASN A 25 -8.05 7.48 -8.43
C ASN A 25 -8.79 8.35 -7.40
N ASP A 26 -9.88 7.85 -6.85
CA ASP A 26 -10.66 8.54 -5.82
C ASP A 26 -9.84 8.80 -4.57
N PHE A 27 -9.00 7.85 -4.16
CA PHE A 27 -8.07 8.05 -3.07
C PHE A 27 -7.07 9.18 -3.37
N PHE A 28 -6.49 9.20 -4.57
CA PHE A 28 -5.54 10.24 -4.96
C PHE A 28 -6.16 11.63 -5.11
N VAL A 29 -7.41 11.72 -5.56
CA VAL A 29 -8.14 12.98 -5.73
C VAL A 29 -8.63 13.53 -4.39
N SER A 30 -9.14 12.65 -3.51
CA SER A 30 -9.68 13.05 -2.20
C SER A 30 -8.60 13.36 -1.17
N ASN A 31 -7.38 12.87 -1.36
CA ASN A 31 -6.30 12.99 -0.38
C ASN A 31 -5.27 14.05 -0.81
N SER A 32 -5.38 15.25 -0.22
CA SER A 32 -4.51 16.40 -0.49
C SER A 32 -3.02 16.11 -0.27
N ASN A 33 -2.68 15.13 0.58
CA ASN A 33 -1.30 14.69 0.83
C ASN A 33 -0.65 14.00 -0.37
N PHE A 34 -1.45 13.46 -1.30
CA PHE A 34 -0.96 12.81 -2.52
C PHE A 34 -1.14 13.67 -3.78
N PHE A 35 -1.93 14.74 -3.71
CA PHE A 35 -2.23 15.64 -4.84
C PHE A 35 -1.28 16.85 -4.94
N SER A 36 -0.21 16.92 -4.15
CA SER A 36 0.83 17.94 -4.33
C SER A 36 1.49 17.78 -5.71
N ALA A 37 1.64 18.88 -6.46
CA ALA A 37 2.18 18.91 -7.82
C ALA A 37 3.58 18.25 -7.95
N GLU A 38 4.33 18.20 -6.86
CA GLU A 38 5.64 17.52 -6.75
C GLU A 38 5.54 15.98 -6.80
N VAL A 39 4.41 15.41 -6.37
CA VAL A 39 4.12 13.97 -6.36
C VAL A 39 3.66 13.50 -7.75
N LYS A 40 2.89 14.34 -8.46
CA LYS A 40 2.29 14.04 -9.76
C LYS A 40 3.27 13.63 -10.86
N ASN A 41 4.47 14.20 -10.93
CA ASN A 41 5.38 13.97 -12.06
C ASN A 41 6.62 13.11 -11.77
N VAL A 42 7.14 13.10 -10.53
CA VAL A 42 8.41 12.43 -10.23
C VAL A 42 8.23 11.14 -9.43
N LYS A 43 7.24 11.08 -8.52
CA LYS A 43 7.04 9.95 -7.63
C LYS A 43 6.17 8.85 -8.25
N THR A 44 5.12 9.23 -8.99
CA THR A 44 4.28 8.30 -9.76
C THR A 44 5.08 7.54 -10.82
N THR A 45 5.90 8.22 -11.62
CA THR A 45 6.75 7.60 -12.66
C THR A 45 7.76 6.58 -12.11
N ARG A 46 8.24 6.76 -10.88
CA ARG A 46 9.21 5.83 -10.24
C ARG A 46 8.52 4.68 -9.49
N ALA A 47 7.33 4.89 -8.93
CA ALA A 47 6.50 3.85 -8.31
C ALA A 47 5.76 2.99 -9.35
N GLN A 48 5.47 3.55 -10.54
CA GLN A 48 4.90 2.84 -11.70
C GLN A 48 5.88 1.90 -12.39
N LYS A 49 7.19 2.03 -12.14
CA LYS A 49 8.14 1.01 -12.59
C LYS A 49 7.83 -0.28 -11.83
N THR A 50 7.16 -1.21 -12.52
CA THR A 50 6.76 -2.54 -12.03
C THR A 50 7.89 -3.25 -11.29
N SER A 51 9.13 -3.05 -11.74
CA SER A 51 10.35 -3.60 -11.13
C SER A 51 10.64 -3.09 -9.70
N TYR A 52 10.29 -1.85 -9.34
CA TYR A 52 10.53 -1.33 -7.98
C TYR A 52 9.42 -1.75 -7.01
N GLY A 53 8.15 -1.64 -7.43
CA GLY A 53 7.01 -1.96 -6.57
C GLY A 53 6.99 -3.44 -6.14
N ASP A 54 7.20 -4.35 -7.09
CA ASP A 54 7.04 -5.78 -6.82
C ASP A 54 8.24 -6.39 -6.10
N ASN A 55 9.45 -5.87 -6.31
CA ASN A 55 10.66 -6.31 -5.58
C ASN A 55 10.79 -5.66 -4.19
N ALA A 56 10.19 -4.48 -3.98
CA ALA A 56 10.26 -3.79 -2.69
C ALA A 56 9.21 -4.32 -1.70
N VAL A 57 8.04 -4.77 -2.17
CA VAL A 57 7.00 -5.35 -1.30
C VAL A 57 7.39 -6.78 -0.93
N GLY A 58 7.71 -6.96 0.35
CA GLY A 58 8.05 -8.25 0.94
C GLY A 58 6.83 -8.98 1.47
N TYR A 59 6.81 -9.23 2.78
CA TYR A 59 5.73 -9.95 3.43
C TYR A 59 4.49 -9.07 3.58
N VAL A 60 3.34 -9.58 3.14
CA VAL A 60 2.04 -8.93 3.25
C VAL A 60 1.09 -9.80 4.06
N GLN A 61 0.30 -9.16 4.91
CA GLN A 61 -0.70 -9.78 5.75
C GLN A 61 -2.04 -9.07 5.57
N VAL A 62 -3.12 -9.81 5.77
CA VAL A 62 -4.48 -9.33 5.64
C VAL A 62 -5.25 -9.66 6.90
N LYS A 63 -6.11 -8.75 7.35
CA LYS A 63 -7.14 -9.00 8.34
C LYS A 63 -8.46 -8.48 7.80
N LYS A 64 -9.46 -9.33 7.72
CA LYS A 64 -10.82 -8.94 7.32
C LYS A 64 -11.67 -8.78 8.57
N GLU A 65 -12.28 -7.61 8.72
CA GLU A 65 -13.22 -7.30 9.79
C GLU A 65 -14.51 -6.77 9.16
N ASN A 66 -15.50 -7.65 9.02
CA ASN A 66 -16.79 -7.33 8.42
C ASN A 66 -16.65 -6.90 6.93
N HIS A 67 -16.91 -5.63 6.60
CA HIS A 67 -16.72 -5.06 5.26
C HIS A 67 -15.38 -4.34 5.10
N VAL A 68 -14.57 -4.24 6.16
CA VAL A 68 -13.28 -3.55 6.14
C VAL A 68 -12.15 -4.58 6.07
N CYS A 69 -11.22 -4.34 5.15
CA CYS A 69 -10.03 -5.16 4.95
C CYS A 69 -8.78 -4.34 5.31
N PHE A 70 -8.03 -4.81 6.29
CA PHE A 70 -6.76 -4.25 6.71
C PHE A 70 -5.65 -5.03 6.03
N VAL A 71 -4.83 -4.36 5.22
CA VAL A 71 -3.70 -4.96 4.52
C VAL A 71 -2.42 -4.33 5.05
N LEU A 72 -1.57 -5.15 5.67
CA LEU A 72 -0.28 -4.72 6.21
C LEU A 72 0.85 -5.28 5.35
N GLY A 73 1.61 -4.41 4.69
CA GLY A 73 2.75 -4.77 3.87
C GLY A 73 4.08 -4.28 4.42
N ARG A 74 5.12 -5.12 4.34
CA ARG A 74 6.50 -4.70 4.56
C ARG A 74 7.13 -4.26 3.24
N ILE A 75 7.72 -3.07 3.22
CA ILE A 75 8.38 -2.48 2.05
C ILE A 75 9.86 -2.27 2.36
N THR A 76 10.72 -2.96 1.64
CA THR A 76 12.18 -2.84 1.77
C THR A 76 12.71 -2.00 0.59
N PRO A 77 13.34 -0.85 0.84
CA PRO A 77 13.95 -0.05 -0.22
C PRO A 77 15.10 -0.83 -0.88
N GLU A 78 15.15 -0.81 -2.21
CA GLU A 78 16.19 -1.48 -3.03
C GLU A 78 17.64 -1.15 -2.59
N HIS A 79 17.90 0.08 -2.14
CA HIS A 79 19.24 0.51 -1.72
C HIS A 79 19.59 0.17 -0.26
N LYS A 80 18.68 -0.46 0.49
CA LYS A 80 18.80 -0.72 1.93
C LYS A 80 18.28 -2.10 2.33
N VAL A 81 18.63 -3.12 1.55
CA VAL A 81 18.20 -4.52 1.77
C VAL A 81 18.59 -5.07 3.16
N ARG A 82 19.57 -4.46 3.83
CA ARG A 82 20.03 -4.81 5.18
C ARG A 82 19.35 -4.03 6.32
N ASP A 83 18.56 -2.99 6.02
CA ASP A 83 17.86 -2.20 7.03
C ASP A 83 16.47 -2.78 7.37
N LYS A 84 15.91 -2.30 8.49
CA LYS A 84 14.50 -2.53 8.84
C LYS A 84 13.62 -1.99 7.71
N GLY A 85 12.74 -2.84 7.17
CA GLY A 85 11.78 -2.41 6.16
C GLY A 85 10.72 -1.51 6.78
N TYR A 86 10.06 -0.70 5.96
CA TYR A 86 8.92 0.13 6.39
C TYR A 86 7.64 -0.69 6.37
N PHE A 87 6.75 -0.47 7.32
CA PHE A 87 5.41 -1.03 7.27
C PHE A 87 4.44 -0.02 6.66
N VAL A 88 3.58 -0.51 5.78
CA VAL A 88 2.46 0.23 5.21
C VAL A 88 1.18 -0.51 5.53
N GLU A 89 0.21 0.20 6.08
CA GLU A 89 -1.13 -0.29 6.33
C GLU A 89 -2.09 0.39 5.35
N ALA A 90 -2.78 -0.42 4.56
CA ALA A 90 -3.89 0.02 3.73
C ALA A 90 -5.19 -0.49 4.34
N VAL A 91 -6.19 0.38 4.41
CA VAL A 91 -7.54 0.05 4.90
C VAL A 91 -8.50 0.22 3.73
N ILE A 92 -9.17 -0.87 3.36
CA ILE A 92 -10.08 -0.93 2.22
C ILE A 92 -11.48 -1.22 2.74
N ASP A 93 -12.44 -0.37 2.40
CA ASP A 93 -13.86 -0.66 2.55
C ASP A 93 -14.33 -1.43 1.30
N MET A 94 -14.65 -2.71 1.48
CA MET A 94 -15.10 -3.61 0.42
C MET A 94 -16.59 -3.46 0.10
N LYS A 95 -17.34 -2.68 0.88
CA LYS A 95 -18.76 -2.42 0.64
C LYS A 95 -18.97 -1.09 -0.08
N GLU A 96 -18.17 -0.09 0.25
CA GLU A 96 -18.17 1.21 -0.44
C GLU A 96 -17.22 1.24 -1.64
N ASP A 97 -16.51 0.13 -1.92
CA ASP A 97 -15.43 0.04 -2.92
C ASP A 97 -14.52 1.26 -2.79
N LYS A 98 -13.87 1.39 -1.63
CA LYS A 98 -13.11 2.60 -1.28
C LYS A 98 -11.83 2.28 -0.52
N VAL A 99 -10.73 2.93 -0.93
CA VAL A 99 -9.51 2.98 -0.13
C VAL A 99 -9.72 4.03 0.96
N VAL A 100 -9.87 3.58 2.20
CA VAL A 100 -10.10 4.46 3.37
C VAL A 100 -8.80 5.16 3.76
N SER A 101 -7.71 4.41 3.86
CA SER A 101 -6.38 4.97 4.17
C SER A 101 -5.25 4.12 3.60
N CYS A 102 -4.08 4.72 3.42
CA CYS A 102 -2.84 4.04 3.06
C CYS A 102 -1.67 4.78 3.71
N GLU A 103 -1.21 4.26 4.84
CA GLU A 103 -0.30 4.97 5.75
C GLU A 103 0.97 4.16 6.01
N CYS A 104 2.12 4.84 5.98
CA CYS A 104 3.40 4.22 6.29
C CYS A 104 3.77 4.53 7.74
N LYS A 105 3.95 3.50 8.58
CA LYS A 105 4.10 3.66 10.04
C LYS A 105 5.47 4.15 10.50
N ASP A 106 6.50 4.05 9.65
CA ASP A 106 7.90 4.33 10.03
C ASP A 106 8.61 5.32 9.09
N CYS A 107 7.88 6.09 8.28
CA CYS A 107 8.46 7.02 7.32
C CYS A 107 8.33 8.46 7.76
N ALA A 108 9.43 9.23 7.79
CA ALA A 108 9.42 10.67 8.09
C ALA A 108 8.57 11.50 7.12
N ALA A 109 8.19 10.94 5.97
CA ALA A 109 7.31 11.55 4.98
C ALA A 109 5.91 10.92 4.95
N SER A 110 5.51 10.17 5.98
CA SER A 110 4.19 9.51 6.07
C SER A 110 3.04 10.51 5.98
N GLU A 111 3.17 11.65 6.67
CA GLU A 111 2.17 12.71 6.76
C GLU A 111 1.92 13.43 5.42
N GLY A 112 2.86 13.35 4.47
CA GLY A 112 2.81 14.05 3.18
C GLY A 112 2.80 13.14 1.95
N GLY A 113 2.27 11.92 2.05
CA GLY A 113 2.20 11.00 0.92
C GLY A 113 3.58 10.42 0.55
N CYS A 114 4.06 9.48 1.36
CA CYS A 114 5.34 8.83 1.10
C CYS A 114 5.28 7.91 -0.13
N LYS A 115 6.43 7.73 -0.79
CA LYS A 115 6.58 6.80 -1.92
C LYS A 115 6.21 5.35 -1.58
N HIS A 116 6.32 4.97 -0.31
CA HIS A 116 6.03 3.61 0.15
C HIS A 116 4.52 3.32 0.11
N GLY A 117 3.69 4.25 0.61
CA GLY A 117 2.23 4.14 0.53
C GLY A 117 1.72 4.09 -0.91
N ILE A 118 2.25 4.96 -1.78
CA ILE A 118 1.92 4.96 -3.21
C ILE A 118 2.31 3.63 -3.86
N ALA A 119 3.54 3.15 -3.64
CA ALA A 119 4.02 1.90 -4.21
C ALA A 119 3.19 0.70 -3.72
N PHE A 120 2.78 0.69 -2.46
CA PHE A 120 1.94 -0.36 -1.89
C PHE A 120 0.53 -0.37 -2.46
N LEU A 121 -0.10 0.80 -2.57
CA LEU A 121 -1.45 0.92 -3.11
C LEU A 121 -1.49 0.46 -4.59
N LEU A 122 -0.51 0.89 -5.38
CA LEU A 122 -0.38 0.45 -6.77
C LEU A 122 -0.04 -1.04 -6.87
N TRP A 123 0.71 -1.60 -5.92
CA TRP A 123 0.95 -3.04 -5.83
C TRP A 123 -0.33 -3.81 -5.51
N LEU A 124 -1.16 -3.30 -4.59
CA LEU A 124 -2.45 -3.91 -4.26
C LEU A 124 -3.36 -3.97 -5.47
N HIS A 125 -3.53 -2.86 -6.16
CA HIS A 125 -4.31 -2.79 -7.40
C HIS A 125 -3.86 -3.86 -8.42
N ARG A 126 -2.56 -3.93 -8.74
CA ARG A 126 -2.01 -4.93 -9.68
C ARG A 126 -2.16 -6.38 -9.23
N ARG A 127 -2.29 -6.64 -7.92
CA ARG A 127 -2.40 -8.00 -7.37
C ARG A 127 -3.83 -8.46 -7.18
N SER A 128 -4.77 -7.53 -7.19
CA SER A 128 -6.20 -7.80 -7.10
C SER A 128 -6.90 -7.87 -8.46
N GLU A 129 -6.22 -7.49 -9.54
CA GLU A 129 -6.65 -7.73 -10.94
C GLU A 129 -6.54 -9.20 -11.35
#